data_AF-A0A6J6D4H9-F1
#
_entry.id   AF-A0A6J6D4H9-F1
#
_cell.length_a   1.000
_cell.length_b   1.000
_cell.length_c   1.000
_cell.angle_alpha   90.00
_cell.angle_beta   90.00
_cell.angle_gamma   90.00
#
_symmetry.space_group_name_H-M   'P 1'
#
loop_
_entity.id
_entity.type
_entity.pdbx_description
1 polymer ?
#
loop_
_entity_poly.entity_id
_entity_poly.type
_entity_poly.pdbx_seq_one_letter_code
_entity_poly.pdbx_strand_id
1 'polypeptide(L)'
;MAAALVAHLGTVLAAEGDVPVWLLLLGPAGAVGVYVGLYQYYRNTGKSHSFERETRVTAQPVTGQERKVDEVKGTKKTSIDGANQGDHRERVQRLP
;
A
#
# COMPACT_ATOMS: atom_id res chain seq x y z
N MET A 1 -3.76 31.69 -21.17
CA MET A 1 -4.43 30.38 -20.95
C MET A 1 -5.82 30.53 -20.32
N ALA A 2 -5.95 31.20 -19.17
CA ALA A 2 -7.26 31.41 -18.51
C ALA A 2 -8.29 32.17 -19.38
N ALA A 3 -7.87 33.20 -20.13
CA ALA A 3 -8.77 33.95 -21.01
C ALA A 3 -9.36 33.11 -22.16
N ALA A 4 -8.60 32.14 -22.67
CA ALA A 4 -9.09 31.23 -23.72
C ALA A 4 -10.10 30.21 -23.18
N LEU A 5 -9.91 29.75 -21.94
CA LEU A 5 -10.86 28.87 -21.24
C LEU A 5 -12.21 29.57 -21.00
N VAL A 6 -12.16 30.83 -20.56
CA VAL A 6 -13.36 31.66 -20.33
C VAL A 6 -14.10 31.94 -21.64
N ALA A 7 -13.37 32.22 -22.72
CA ALA A 7 -13.96 32.41 -24.05
C ALA A 7 -14.62 31.12 -24.57
N HIS A 8 -13.99 29.95 -24.40
CA HIS A 8 -14.56 28.67 -24.80
C HIS A 8 -15.80 28.28 -23.98
N LEU A 9 -15.79 28.57 -22.68
CA LEU A 9 -16.96 28.36 -21.82
C LEU A 9 -18.14 29.24 -22.28
N GLY A 10 -17.87 30.50 -22.61
CA GLY A 10 -18.86 31.44 -23.14
C GLY A 10 -19.47 30.98 -24.47
N THR A 11 -18.66 30.43 -25.38
CA THR A 11 -19.16 29.90 -26.67
C THR A 11 -20.00 28.62 -26.52
N VAL A 12 -19.70 27.78 -25.53
CA VAL A 12 -20.47 26.55 -25.27
C VAL A 12 -21.81 26.86 -24.60
N LEU A 13 -21.85 27.86 -23.72
CA LEU A 13 -23.07 28.34 -23.08
C LEU A 13 -23.97 29.13 -24.04
N ALA A 14 -23.40 29.77 -25.06
CA ALA A 14 -24.11 30.52 -26.10
C ALA A 14 -24.54 29.66 -27.30
N ALA A 15 -24.26 28.36 -27.30
CA ALA A 15 -24.69 27.47 -28.36
C ALA A 15 -26.22 27.33 -28.34
N GLU A 16 -26.89 27.86 -29.37
CA GLU A 16 -28.34 27.75 -29.53
C GLU A 16 -28.74 26.32 -29.89
N GLY A 17 -29.01 25.53 -28.86
CA GLY A 17 -29.57 24.19 -28.98
C GLY A 17 -29.96 23.71 -27.60
N ASP A 18 -31.08 22.99 -27.51
CA ASP A 18 -31.53 22.31 -26.28
C ASP A 18 -30.59 21.13 -25.96
N VAL A 19 -29.31 21.44 -25.68
CA VAL A 19 -28.32 20.44 -25.30
C VAL A 19 -28.46 20.27 -23.79
N PRO A 20 -28.97 19.12 -23.32
CA PRO A 20 -29.22 18.97 -21.90
C PRO A 20 -27.90 19.00 -21.12
N VAL A 21 -27.85 19.81 -20.07
CA VAL A 21 -26.65 20.15 -19.28
C VAL A 21 -25.86 18.93 -18.81
N TRP A 22 -26.51 17.78 -18.61
CA TRP A 22 -25.83 16.54 -18.22
C TRP A 22 -24.83 16.03 -19.27
N LEU A 23 -25.04 16.31 -20.56
CA LEU A 23 -24.08 15.97 -21.62
C LEU A 23 -22.78 16.76 -21.48
N LEU A 24 -22.85 18.02 -21.03
CA LEU A 24 -21.65 18.82 -20.75
C LEU A 24 -20.89 18.30 -19.53
N LEU A 25 -21.60 17.70 -18.56
CA LEU A 25 -20.97 17.11 -17.38
C LEU A 25 -20.25 15.79 -17.69
N LEU A 26 -20.57 15.09 -18.78
CA LEU A 26 -19.92 13.82 -19.12
C LEU A 26 -18.41 13.95 -19.31
N GLY A 27 -17.93 15.05 -19.90
CA GLY A 27 -16.49 15.27 -20.09
C GLY A 27 -15.72 15.35 -18.77
N PRO A 28 -16.04 16.32 -17.90
CA PRO A 28 -15.42 16.43 -16.57
C PRO A 28 -15.63 15.18 -15.71
N ALA A 29 -16.83 14.59 -15.74
CA ALA A 29 -17.12 13.36 -14.98
C ALA A 29 -16.26 12.18 -15.47
N GLY A 30 -16.10 12.03 -16.79
CA GLY A 30 -15.24 11.01 -17.38
C GLY A 30 -13.77 11.20 -17.00
N ALA A 31 -13.27 12.44 -17.05
CA ALA A 31 -11.89 12.75 -16.67
C ALA A 31 -11.62 12.43 -15.18
N VAL A 32 -12.53 12.86 -14.29
CA VAL A 32 -12.44 12.54 -12.85
C VAL A 32 -12.53 11.03 -12.63
N GLY A 33 -13.46 10.35 -13.30
CA GLY A 33 -13.65 8.91 -13.20
C GLY A 33 -12.40 8.10 -13.57
N VAL A 34 -11.77 8.43 -14.71
CA VAL A 34 -10.54 7.77 -15.16
C VAL A 34 -9.40 8.02 -14.19
N TYR A 35 -9.20 9.27 -13.76
CA TYR A 35 -8.14 9.60 -12.79
C TYR A 35 -8.32 8.84 -11.48
N VAL A 36 -9.52 8.87 -10.90
CA VAL A 36 -9.82 8.21 -9.63
C VAL A 36 -9.69 6.68 -9.75
N GLY A 37 -10.13 6.10 -10.88
CA GLY A 37 -9.97 4.66 -11.14
C GLY A 37 -8.50 4.24 -11.17
N LEU A 38 -7.67 4.96 -11.94
CA LEU A 38 -6.23 4.71 -12.01
C LEU A 38 -5.55 4.94 -10.65
N TYR A 39 -5.93 6.01 -9.95
CA TYR A 39 -5.41 6.32 -8.62
C TYR A 39 -5.68 5.17 -7.64
N GLN A 40 -6.91 4.70 -7.54
CA GLN A 40 -7.26 3.59 -6.64
C GLN A 40 -6.57 2.29 -7.05
N TYR A 41 -6.45 2.02 -8.36
CA TYR A 41 -5.78 0.83 -8.88
C TYR A 41 -4.30 0.78 -8.50
N TYR A 42 -3.56 1.88 -8.73
CA TYR A 42 -2.12 1.91 -8.46
C TYR A 42 -1.75 2.24 -7.02
N ARG A 43 -2.54 3.08 -6.34
CA ARG A 43 -2.32 3.41 -4.93
C ARG A 43 -2.96 2.42 -3.97
N ASN A 44 -3.62 1.38 -4.49
CA ASN A 44 -4.34 0.39 -3.69
C ASN A 44 -5.25 1.04 -2.63
N THR A 45 -5.78 2.22 -2.93
CA THR A 45 -6.65 2.95 -2.00
C THR A 45 -7.95 2.15 -1.86
N GLY A 46 -8.20 1.62 -0.67
CA GLY A 46 -9.35 0.73 -0.40
C GLY A 46 -9.04 -0.76 -0.40
N LYS A 47 -7.79 -1.18 -0.65
CA LYS A 47 -7.35 -2.54 -0.33
C LYS A 47 -6.61 -2.54 0.99
N SER A 48 -7.06 -3.34 1.96
CA SER A 48 -6.19 -3.70 3.08
C SER A 48 -5.17 -4.72 2.61
N HIS A 49 -3.93 -4.59 3.09
CA HIS A 49 -2.87 -5.53 2.76
C HIS A 49 -3.28 -6.93 3.26
N SER A 50 -2.96 -8.00 2.50
CA SER A 50 -3.26 -9.39 2.87
C SER A 50 -2.85 -9.78 4.31
N PHE A 51 -1.93 -9.04 4.92
CA PHE A 51 -1.53 -9.13 6.32
C PHE A 51 -2.69 -9.16 7.33
N GLU A 52 -3.84 -8.55 7.04
CA GLU A 52 -4.99 -8.60 7.96
C GLU A 52 -5.72 -9.96 7.96
N ARG A 53 -5.56 -10.75 6.90
CA ARG A 53 -6.18 -12.09 6.78
C ARG A 53 -5.18 -13.21 7.02
N GLU A 54 -3.95 -13.06 6.54
CA GLU A 54 -2.91 -14.09 6.61
C GLU A 54 -2.26 -14.21 7.99
N THR A 55 -2.27 -13.13 8.79
CA THR A 55 -1.72 -13.12 10.15
C THR A 55 -2.81 -13.15 11.21
N ARG A 56 -3.94 -13.80 10.96
CA ARG A 56 -4.93 -14.03 12.03
C ARG A 56 -4.37 -15.06 12.99
N VAL A 57 -3.64 -14.60 14.01
CA VAL A 57 -3.11 -15.45 15.09
C VAL A 57 -4.30 -15.97 15.90
N THR A 58 -4.70 -17.22 15.64
CA THR A 58 -5.64 -17.92 16.51
C THR A 58 -4.87 -18.37 17.76
N ALA A 59 -5.22 -17.79 18.91
CA ALA A 59 -4.66 -18.25 20.19
C ALA A 59 -5.10 -19.70 20.42
N GLN A 60 -4.14 -20.62 20.39
CA GLN A 60 -4.37 -21.99 20.86
C GLN A 60 -4.11 -22.04 22.36
N PRO A 61 -4.83 -22.90 23.11
CA PRO A 61 -4.51 -23.14 24.51
C PRO A 61 -3.06 -23.63 24.61
N VAL A 62 -2.28 -23.01 25.49
CA VAL A 62 -0.91 -23.46 25.79
C VAL A 62 -1.04 -24.80 26.52
N THR A 63 -0.98 -25.91 25.79
CA THR A 63 -0.99 -27.26 26.35
C THR A 63 0.43 -27.75 26.52
N GLY A 64 0.87 -27.89 27.77
CA GLY A 64 2.19 -28.40 28.11
C GLY A 64 2.58 -28.01 29.52
N GLN A 65 3.37 -28.84 30.19
CA GLN A 65 4.07 -28.42 31.41
C GLN A 65 5.38 -27.77 30.97
N GLU A 66 5.47 -26.44 31.04
CA GLU A 66 6.75 -25.76 30.86
C GLU A 66 7.66 -26.08 32.05
N ARG A 67 8.71 -26.86 31.78
CA ARG A 67 9.83 -27.01 32.71
C ARG A 67 10.90 -26.01 32.31
N LYS A 68 11.15 -25.03 33.18
CA LYS A 68 12.25 -24.08 33.02
C LYS A 68 13.57 -24.85 33.00
N VAL A 69 14.26 -24.85 31.85
CA VAL A 69 15.54 -25.55 31.66
C VAL A 69 16.71 -24.66 32.07
N ASP A 70 16.64 -23.37 31.76
CA ASP A 70 17.69 -22.39 32.08
C ASP A 70 17.12 -20.97 32.19
N GLU A 71 17.86 -20.05 32.81
CA GLU A 71 17.53 -18.62 32.91
C GLU A 71 18.77 -17.76 32.70
N VAL A 72 18.80 -17.04 31.59
CA VAL A 72 19.86 -16.07 31.31
C VAL A 72 19.48 -14.71 31.90
N LYS A 73 19.96 -14.41 33.11
CA LYS A 73 19.85 -13.07 33.71
C LYS A 73 20.98 -12.17 33.22
N GLY A 74 20.64 -11.27 32.30
CA GLY A 74 21.54 -10.24 31.76
C GLY A 74 22.52 -10.75 30.70
N THR A 75 23.14 -9.81 29.98
CA THR A 75 24.21 -10.08 29.02
C THR A 75 25.54 -10.24 29.77
N LYS A 76 25.91 -11.48 30.12
CA LYS A 76 27.28 -11.76 30.63
C LYS A 76 28.35 -11.62 29.53
N LYS A 77 27.94 -11.72 28.27
CA LYS A 77 28.81 -11.61 27.09
C LYS A 77 28.42 -10.38 26.28
N THR A 78 29.44 -9.63 25.85
CA THR A 78 29.29 -8.46 24.96
C THR A 78 29.03 -8.85 23.51
N SER A 79 29.20 -10.13 23.18
CA SER A 79 29.00 -10.68 21.83
C SER A 79 28.44 -12.10 21.90
N ILE A 80 27.79 -12.52 20.81
CA ILE A 80 27.28 -13.87 20.60
C ILE A 80 28.44 -14.75 20.10
N ASP A 81 28.60 -15.93 20.69
CA ASP A 81 29.58 -16.90 20.20
C ASP A 81 29.23 -17.29 18.75
N GLY A 82 30.16 -17.11 17.81
CA GLY A 82 29.93 -17.36 16.39
C GLY A 82 29.22 -16.23 15.62
N ALA A 83 29.22 -15.00 16.16
CA ALA A 83 28.79 -13.81 15.43
C ALA A 83 29.63 -13.58 14.16
N ASN A 84 28.98 -13.49 13.00
CA ASN A 84 29.61 -13.35 11.68
C ASN A 84 29.43 -11.94 11.09
N GLN A 85 29.33 -10.92 11.94
CA GLN A 85 29.01 -9.54 11.53
C GLN A 85 30.07 -8.94 10.58
N GLY A 86 31.34 -9.30 10.76
CA GLY A 86 32.44 -8.93 9.84
C GLY A 86 32.53 -9.82 8.60
N ASP A 87 32.18 -11.11 8.74
CA ASP A 87 32.37 -12.15 7.72
C ASP A 87 31.03 -12.73 7.26
N HIS A 88 30.17 -11.86 6.73
CA HIS A 88 28.80 -12.18 6.29
C HIS A 88 28.69 -13.36 5.30
N ARG A 89 29.78 -13.74 4.64
CA ARG A 89 29.79 -14.82 3.63
C ARG A 89 30.18 -16.18 4.18
N GLU A 90 30.67 -16.27 5.42
CA GLU A 90 31.17 -17.52 6.00
C GLU A 90 30.09 -18.63 6.05
N ARG A 91 28.82 -18.26 6.21
CA ARG A 91 27.68 -19.20 6.27
C ARG A 91 26.97 -19.39 4.93
N VAL A 92 27.39 -18.70 3.87
CA VAL A 92 26.71 -18.75 2.57
C VAL A 92 27.25 -19.93 1.77
N GLN A 93 26.47 -20.99 1.68
CA GLN A 93 26.71 -22.06 0.71
C GLN A 93 26.11 -21.65 -0.63
N ARG A 94 26.96 -21.51 -1.66
CA ARG A 94 26.49 -21.30 -3.03
C ARG A 94 26.06 -22.65 -3.58
N LEU A 95 24.81 -22.75 -4.00
CA LEU A 95 24.32 -23.91 -4.74
C LEU A 95 24.86 -23.83 -6.18
N PRO A 96 25.19 -24.97 -6.80
CA PRO A 96 25.64 -25.05 -8.19
C PRO A 96 24.55 -24.65 -9.19
#